data_AF-A0A0S7BE90-F1
#
_entry.id   AF-A0A0S7BE90-F1
#
_cell.length_a   1.000
_cell.length_b   1.000
_cell.length_c   1.000
_cell.angle_alpha   90.00
_cell.angle_beta   90.00
_cell.angle_gamma   90.00
#
_symmetry.space_group_name_H-M   'P 1'
#
loop_
_entity.id
_entity.type
_entity.pdbx_description
1 polymer ?
#
loop_
_entity_poly.entity_id
_entity_poly.type
_entity_poly.pdbx_seq_one_letter_code
_entity_poly.pdbx_strand_id
1 'polypeptide(L)'
;MSALFPDTHPKMEALQIKLWRAASPTRKMQMLAQLNQSARLLALAGLRSQYPQAGEAELRRRLAGLLLGEEIAAKVYGKLPDAK
;
A
#
# COMPACT_ATOMS: atom_id res chain seq x y z
N MET A 1 -21.24 20.25 0.18
CA MET A 1 -20.04 19.39 0.06
C MET A 1 -20.38 18.06 0.70
N SER A 2 -20.25 16.96 -0.03
CA SER A 2 -20.43 15.61 0.54
C SER A 2 -19.27 15.28 1.48
N ALA A 3 -19.53 14.51 2.53
CA ALA A 3 -18.46 13.97 3.39
C ALA A 3 -17.51 13.11 2.55
N LEU A 4 -16.20 13.23 2.80
CA LEU A 4 -15.19 12.40 2.13
C LEU A 4 -15.13 10.99 2.73
N PHE A 5 -15.42 10.87 4.02
CA PHE A 5 -15.35 9.62 4.77
C PHE A 5 -16.69 9.35 5.48
N PRO A 6 -17.57 8.50 4.91
CA PRO A 6 -18.93 8.32 5.43
C PRO A 6 -19.00 7.65 6.80
N ASP A 7 -17.93 6.96 7.22
CA ASP A 7 -17.76 6.32 8.53
C ASP A 7 -17.10 7.24 9.58
N THR A 8 -16.76 8.48 9.20
CA THR A 8 -16.07 9.44 10.06
C THR A 8 -17.02 10.58 10.45
N HIS A 9 -17.11 10.87 11.75
CA HIS A 9 -17.93 11.98 12.22
C HIS A 9 -17.49 13.31 11.57
N PRO A 10 -18.39 14.15 11.04
CA PRO A 10 -18.02 15.33 10.24
C PRO A 10 -17.05 16.30 10.92
N LYS A 11 -17.17 16.49 12.25
CA LYS A 11 -16.23 17.31 13.03
C LYS A 11 -14.79 16.77 13.01
N MET A 12 -14.63 15.45 12.98
CA MET A 12 -13.31 14.80 12.96
C MET A 12 -12.70 14.87 11.56
N GLU A 13 -13.50 14.68 10.51
CA GLU A 13 -13.06 14.90 9.12
C GLU A 13 -12.57 16.36 8.94
N ALA A 14 -13.34 17.34 9.41
CA ALA A 14 -12.95 18.75 9.33
C ALA A 14 -11.64 19.04 10.09
N LEU A 15 -11.46 18.45 11.28
CA LEU A 15 -10.21 18.57 12.05
C LEU A 15 -9.04 17.94 11.31
N GLN A 16 -9.21 16.74 10.76
CA GLN A 16 -8.18 16.02 10.00
C GLN A 16 -7.72 16.83 8.78
N ILE A 17 -8.65 17.36 7.99
CA ILE A 17 -8.34 18.21 6.83
C ILE A 17 -7.58 19.47 7.28
N LYS A 18 -8.00 20.12 8.37
CA LYS A 18 -7.31 21.29 8.92
C LYS A 18 -5.85 20.96 9.30
N LEU A 19 -5.64 19.85 10.00
CA LEU A 19 -4.31 19.40 10.41
C LEU A 19 -3.41 19.05 9.22
N TRP A 20 -3.95 18.36 8.21
CA TRP A 20 -3.22 18.04 6.98
C TRP A 20 -2.82 19.30 6.21
N ARG A 21 -3.70 20.29 6.10
CA ARG A 21 -3.37 21.56 5.42
C ARG A 21 -2.26 22.31 6.14
N ALA A 22 -2.27 22.31 7.48
CA ALA A 22 -1.27 22.97 8.30
C ALA A 22 0.08 22.23 8.38
N ALA A 23 0.14 20.94 8.03
CA ALA A 23 1.37 20.16 8.08
C ALA A 23 2.42 20.68 7.09
N SER A 24 3.69 20.74 7.54
CA SER A 24 4.82 21.09 6.67
C SER A 24 4.99 20.06 5.54
N PRO A 25 5.62 20.44 4.41
CA PRO A 25 5.91 19.51 3.32
C PRO A 25 6.63 18.24 3.78
N THR A 26 7.66 18.39 4.62
CA THR A 26 8.41 17.24 5.17
C THR A 26 7.53 16.33 6.01
N ARG A 27 6.62 16.89 6.83
CA ARG A 27 5.70 16.08 7.64
C ARG A 27 4.73 15.30 6.76
N LYS A 28 4.23 15.92 5.68
CA LYS A 28 3.38 15.22 4.69
C LYS A 28 4.13 14.06 4.04
N MET A 29 5.39 14.26 3.67
CA MET A 29 6.23 13.19 3.10
C MET A 29 6.45 12.03 4.07
N GLN A 30 6.68 12.32 5.36
CA GLN A 30 6.79 11.28 6.39
C GLN A 30 5.50 10.47 6.51
N MET A 31 4.35 11.13 6.53
CA MET A 31 3.04 10.46 6.59
C MET A 31 2.80 9.59 5.35
N LEU A 32 3.14 10.09 4.16
CA LEU A 32 3.03 9.33 2.91
C LEU A 32 3.93 8.07 2.94
N ALA A 33 5.17 8.20 3.41
CA ALA A 33 6.10 7.09 3.51
C ALA A 33 5.60 6.00 4.49
N GLN A 34 5.09 6.43 5.64
CA GLN A 34 4.49 5.53 6.63
C GLN A 34 3.26 4.81 6.06
N LEU A 35 2.36 5.52 5.38
CA LEU A 35 1.18 4.94 4.76
C LEU A 35 1.56 3.88 3.71
N ASN A 36 2.54 4.19 2.86
CA ASN A 36 3.03 3.25 1.86
C ASN A 36 3.64 1.98 2.49
N GLN A 37 4.37 2.12 3.60
CA GLN A 37 4.91 0.98 4.32
C GLN A 37 3.79 0.10 4.88
N SER A 38 2.78 0.70 5.51
CA SER A 38 1.62 -0.03 6.04
C SER A 38 0.83 -0.75 4.93
N ALA A 39 0.60 -0.09 3.79
CA ALA A 39 -0.08 -0.71 2.65
C ALA A 39 0.69 -1.92 2.11
N ARG A 40 2.03 -1.83 2.00
CA ARG A 40 2.88 -2.95 1.60
C ARG A 40 2.84 -4.12 2.59
N LEU A 41 2.80 -3.84 3.89
CA LEU A 41 2.66 -4.87 4.92
C LEU A 41 1.33 -5.61 4.81
N LEU A 42 0.23 -4.87 4.62
CA LEU A 42 -1.10 -5.45 4.42
C LEU A 42 -1.17 -6.30 3.15
N ALA A 43 -0.63 -5.79 2.04
CA ALA A 43 -0.57 -6.54 0.78
C ALA A 43 0.23 -7.84 0.93
N LEU A 44 1.38 -7.80 1.62
CA LEU A 44 2.20 -8.98 1.88
C LEU A 44 1.48 -10.00 2.77
N ALA A 45 0.75 -9.54 3.79
CA ALA A 45 -0.07 -10.41 4.64
C ALA A 45 -1.17 -11.11 3.83
N GLY A 46 -1.85 -10.38 2.94
CA GLY A 46 -2.81 -10.94 2.00
C GLY A 46 -2.20 -12.00 1.08
N LEU A 47 -1.02 -11.72 0.51
CA LEU A 47 -0.30 -12.67 -0.34
C LEU A 47 0.09 -13.95 0.42
N ARG A 48 0.56 -13.84 1.66
CA ARG A 48 0.86 -15.00 2.52
C ARG A 48 -0.38 -15.85 2.78
N SER A 49 -1.54 -15.23 3.01
CA SER A 49 -2.80 -15.95 3.19
C SER A 49 -3.27 -16.61 1.90
N GLN A 50 -3.05 -16.00 0.74
CA GLN A 50 -3.48 -16.52 -0.56
C GLN A 50 -2.55 -17.61 -1.09
N TYR A 51 -1.25 -17.53 -0.77
CA TYR A 51 -0.23 -18.48 -1.21
C TYR A 51 0.56 -19.05 -0.01
N PRO A 52 -0.03 -19.93 0.81
CA PRO A 52 0.61 -20.42 2.04
C PRO A 52 1.91 -21.19 1.82
N GLN A 53 2.12 -21.74 0.62
CA GLN A 53 3.31 -22.51 0.25
C GLN A 53 4.37 -21.67 -0.47
N ALA A 54 4.08 -20.40 -0.78
CA ALA A 54 5.02 -19.54 -1.48
C ALA A 54 6.19 -19.17 -0.57
N GLY A 55 7.41 -19.30 -1.09
CA GLY A 55 8.61 -18.80 -0.41
C GLY A 55 8.68 -17.27 -0.44
N GLU A 56 9.55 -16.71 0.40
CA GLU A 56 9.74 -15.24 0.51
C GLU A 56 10.12 -14.57 -0.83
N ALA A 57 10.91 -15.24 -1.69
CA ALA A 57 11.27 -14.71 -3.00
C ALA A 57 10.06 -14.59 -3.93
N GLU A 58 9.18 -15.58 -3.92
CA GLU A 58 7.95 -15.57 -4.71
C GLU A 58 6.97 -14.51 -4.19
N LEU A 59 6.79 -14.41 -2.87
CA LEU A 59 5.96 -13.37 -2.25
C LEU A 59 6.46 -11.97 -2.59
N ARG A 60 7.77 -11.73 -2.56
CA ARG A 60 8.37 -10.45 -2.99
C ARG A 60 8.09 -10.17 -4.47
N ARG A 61 8.18 -11.19 -5.33
CA ARG A 61 7.88 -11.03 -6.76
C ARG A 61 6.39 -10.72 -7.00
N ARG A 62 5.48 -11.40 -6.29
CA ARG A 62 4.03 -11.12 -6.35
C ARG A 62 3.71 -9.71 -5.84
N LEU A 63 4.34 -9.28 -4.75
CA LEU A 63 4.20 -7.91 -4.24
C LEU A 63 4.69 -6.87 -5.26
N ALA A 64 5.81 -7.13 -5.95
CA ALA A 64 6.29 -6.25 -7.01
C ALA A 64 5.27 -6.10 -8.16
N GLY A 65 4.57 -7.19 -8.51
CA GLY A 65 3.47 -7.17 -9.47
C GLY A 65 2.33 -6.23 -9.07
N LEU A 66 1.94 -6.26 -7.79
CA LEU A 66 0.90 -5.36 -7.25
C LEU A 66 1.34 -3.88 -7.23
N LEU A 67 2.61 -3.61 -6.96
CA LEU A 67 3.11 -2.24 -6.79
C LEU A 67 3.52 -1.55 -8.09
N LEU A 68 4.12 -2.29 -9.01
CA LEU A 68 4.73 -1.75 -10.24
C LEU A 68 3.91 -2.11 -11.48
N GLY A 69 2.95 -3.03 -11.36
CA GLY A 69 2.35 -3.72 -12.49
C GLY A 69 3.24 -4.85 -13.00
N GLU A 70 2.63 -5.85 -13.63
CA GLU A 70 3.33 -7.08 -14.02
C GLU A 70 4.44 -6.85 -15.05
N GLU A 71 4.28 -5.90 -15.97
CA GLU A 71 5.28 -5.62 -17.00
C GLU A 71 6.60 -5.13 -16.36
N ILE A 72 6.54 -4.14 -15.48
CA ILE A 72 7.72 -3.57 -14.82
C ILE A 72 8.28 -4.58 -13.81
N ALA A 73 7.41 -5.25 -13.06
CA ALA A 73 7.82 -6.27 -12.11
C ALA A 73 8.58 -7.41 -12.80
N ALA A 74 8.15 -7.84 -14.01
CA ALA A 74 8.85 -8.86 -14.77
C ALA A 74 10.24 -8.42 -15.24
N LYS A 75 10.39 -7.16 -15.66
CA LYS A 75 11.68 -6.61 -16.10
C LYS A 75 12.69 -6.52 -14.95
N VAL A 76 12.25 -6.18 -13.75
CA VAL A 76 13.13 -5.93 -12.59
C VAL A 76 13.34 -7.18 -11.75
N TYR A 77 12.30 -7.99 -11.55
CA TYR A 77 12.30 -9.12 -10.62
C TYR A 77 12.19 -10.49 -11.32
N GLY A 78 12.15 -10.54 -12.65
CA GLY A 78 11.98 -11.78 -13.42
C GLY A 78 10.52 -12.23 -13.54
N LYS A 79 10.26 -13.33 -14.26
CA LYS A 79 8.89 -13.87 -14.37
C LYS A 79 8.46 -14.53 -13.05
N LEU A 80 7.16 -14.53 -12.78
CA LEU A 80 6.61 -15.36 -11.71
C LEU A 80 6.90 -16.83 -12.01
N PRO A 81 7.26 -17.64 -11.02
CA PRO A 81 7.32 -19.09 -11.21
C PRO A 81 5.93 -19.57 -11.65
N ASP A 82 5.87 -20.39 -12.69
CA ASP A 82 4.63 -21.05 -13.05
C ASP A 82 4.16 -21.86 -11.83
N ALA A 83 2.89 -21.69 -11.45
CA ALA A 83 2.30 -22.47 -10.37
C ALA A 83 2.36 -23.95 -10.76
N LYS A 84 3.17 -24.73 -10.04
CA LYS A 84 3.12 -26.19 -10.12
C LYS A 84 1.90 -26.73 -9.40
#